data_AF-A0A2N5LM51-F1
#
_entry.id   AF-A0A2N5LM51-F1
#
_cell.length_a   1.000
_cell.length_b   1.000
_cell.length_c   1.000
_cell.angle_alpha   90.00
_cell.angle_beta   90.00
_cell.angle_gamma   90.00
#
_symmetry.space_group_name_H-M   'P 1'
#
loop_
_entity.id
_entity.type
_entity.pdbx_description
1 polymer ?
#
loop_
_entity_poly.entity_id
_entity_poly.type
_entity_poly.pdbx_seq_one_letter_code
_entity_poly.pdbx_strand_id
1 'polypeptide(L)' 'QDILIACVDGLKGFPDAINTVYPKAQVQLCIVHMVRYSMKFVPWTDKKAVAADLKAIYGADTLEMAEANLE' A
#
# COMPACT_ATOMS: atom_id res chain seq x y z
N GLN A 1 9.96 -20.60 11.83
CA GLN A 1 10.20 -19.69 10.69
C GLN A 1 9.58 -18.37 11.06
N ASP A 2 10.33 -17.28 11.02
CA ASP A 2 9.83 -15.95 11.41
C ASP A 2 9.29 -15.19 10.20
N ILE A 3 8.27 -14.36 10.44
CA ILE A 3 7.77 -13.39 9.47
C ILE A 3 8.36 -12.03 9.84
N LEU A 4 9.08 -11.42 8.90
CA LEU A 4 9.68 -10.09 9.09
C LEU A 4 8.71 -8.97 8.69
N ILE A 5 7.99 -9.14 7.57
CA ILE A 5 7.03 -8.18 7.03
C ILE A 5 5.77 -8.93 6.60
N ALA A 6 4.60 -8.43 7.02
CA ALA A 6 3.29 -8.93 6.61
C ALA A 6 2.51 -7.82 5.90
N CYS A 7 2.32 -7.97 4.59
CA CYS A 7 1.51 -7.05 3.78
C CYS A 7 0.04 -7.49 3.80
N VAL A 8 -0.85 -6.67 4.35
CA VAL A 8 -2.28 -6.97 4.52
C VAL A 8 -3.16 -5.95 3.82
N ASP A 9 -4.42 -6.28 3.57
CA ASP A 9 -5.42 -5.45 2.89
C ASP A 9 -6.14 -4.44 3.82
N GLY A 10 -5.87 -4.48 5.13
CA GLY A 10 -6.48 -3.58 6.13
C GLY A 10 -7.68 -4.16 6.86
N LEU A 11 -7.88 -5.49 6.83
CA LEU A 11 -8.93 -6.15 7.61
C LEU A 11 -8.80 -5.86 9.11
N LYS A 12 -9.91 -5.45 9.71
CA LYS A 12 -9.98 -5.14 11.14
C LYS A 12 -9.60 -6.36 11.99
N GLY A 13 -8.70 -6.16 12.95
CA GLY A 13 -8.23 -7.21 13.87
C GLY A 13 -7.23 -8.20 13.27
N PHE A 14 -6.98 -8.16 11.96
CA PHE A 14 -6.00 -9.05 11.34
C PHE A 14 -4.54 -8.68 11.70
N PRO A 15 -4.14 -7.39 11.74
CA PRO A 15 -2.84 -6.99 12.28
C PRO A 15 -2.60 -7.49 13.70
N ASP A 16 -3.62 -7.42 14.56
CA ASP A 16 -3.52 -7.87 15.97
C ASP A 16 -3.32 -9.39 16.05
N ALA A 17 -4.03 -10.15 15.22
CA ALA A 17 -3.87 -11.59 15.12
C ALA A 17 -2.45 -11.98 14.66
N ILE A 18 -1.89 -11.26 13.66
CA ILE A 18 -0.53 -11.49 13.18
C ILE A 18 0.48 -11.19 14.29
N ASN A 19 0.36 -10.04 14.97
CA ASN A 19 1.29 -9.65 16.03
C ASN A 19 1.21 -10.56 17.27
N THR A 20 0.08 -11.23 17.48
CA THR A 20 -0.06 -12.23 18.55
C THR A 20 0.82 -13.47 18.29
N VAL A 21 0.94 -13.89 17.03
CA VAL A 21 1.72 -15.09 16.64
C VAL A 21 3.16 -14.73 16.26
N TYR A 22 3.36 -13.55 15.67
CA TYR A 22 4.64 -13.03 15.20
C TYR A 22 4.89 -11.61 15.75
N PRO A 23 5.26 -11.46 17.04
CA PRO A 23 5.38 -10.15 17.69
C PRO A 23 6.45 -9.21 17.10
N LYS A 24 7.36 -9.75 16.28
CA LYS A 24 8.43 -9.00 15.61
C LYS A 24 8.10 -8.67 14.15
N ALA A 25 6.97 -9.16 13.62
CA ALA A 25 6.57 -8.86 12.26
C ALA A 25 6.14 -7.40 12.13
N GLN A 26 6.63 -6.71 11.11
CA GLN A 26 6.08 -5.41 10.73
C GLN A 26 4.86 -5.63 9.85
N VAL A 27 3.70 -5.14 10.29
CA VAL A 27 2.48 -5.20 9.50
C VAL A 27 2.34 -3.93 8.67
N GLN A 28 2.21 -4.09 7.35
CA GLN A 28 2.09 -2.99 6.40
C GLN A 28 0.81 -3.16 5.58
N LEU A 29 0.17 -2.05 5.20
CA LEU A 29 -0.89 -2.09 4.19
C LEU A 29 -0.28 -2.40 2.81
N CYS A 30 -0.92 -3.31 2.09
CA CYS A 30 -0.44 -3.78 0.81
C CYS A 30 -0.71 -2.74 -0.28
N ILE A 31 0.37 -2.18 -0.83
CA ILE A 31 0.30 -1.20 -1.92
C ILE A 31 -0.48 -1.71 -3.14
N VAL A 32 -0.39 -3.02 -3.44
CA VAL A 32 -1.14 -3.62 -4.55
C VAL A 32 -2.65 -3.55 -4.30
N HIS A 33 -3.09 -3.81 -3.07
CA HIS A 33 -4.51 -3.68 -2.71
C HIS A 33 -4.96 -2.21 -2.75
N MET A 34 -4.13 -1.28 -2.25
CA MET A 34 -4.41 0.15 -2.32
C MET A 34 -4.56 0.64 -3.77
N VAL A 35 -3.58 0.36 -4.64
CA VAL A 35 -3.62 0.77 -6.05
C VAL A 35 -4.83 0.15 -6.77
N ARG A 36 -5.09 -1.15 -6.58
CA ARG A 36 -6.26 -1.79 -7.19
C ARG A 36 -7.58 -1.18 -6.72
N TYR A 37 -7.68 -0.83 -5.45
CA TYR A 37 -8.86 -0.17 -4.90
C TYR A 37 -9.03 1.25 -5.46
N SER A 38 -7.98 2.07 -5.48
CA SER A 38 -8.02 3.43 -6.04
C SER A 38 -8.44 3.43 -7.51
N MET A 39 -7.90 2.50 -8.30
CA MET A 39 -8.20 2.35 -9.73
C MET A 39 -9.65 1.94 -10.03
N LYS A 40 -10.43 1.52 -9.02
CA LYS A 40 -11.87 1.24 -9.14
C LYS A 40 -12.69 2.51 -9.43
N PHE A 41 -12.22 3.66 -8.97
CA PHE A 41 -12.91 4.95 -9.10
C PHE A 41 -12.50 5.73 -10.35
N VAL A 42 -11.50 5.24 -11.09
CA VAL A 42 -10.92 5.93 -12.24
C VAL A 42 -11.61 5.50 -13.55
N PRO A 43 -12.12 6.45 -14.36
CA PRO A 43 -12.64 6.17 -15.69
C PRO A 43 -11.60 5.49 -16.58
N TRP A 44 -12.03 4.62 -17.50
CA TRP A 44 -11.11 3.85 -18.35
C TRP A 44 -10.13 4.73 -19.14
N THR A 45 -10.58 5.90 -19.60
CA THR A 45 -9.77 6.88 -20.35
C THR A 45 -8.57 7.38 -19.56
N ASP A 46 -8.70 7.50 -18.23
CA ASP A 46 -7.72 8.16 -17.38
C ASP A 46 -6.85 7.14 -16.62
N LYS A 47 -7.21 5.85 -16.67
CA LYS A 47 -6.49 4.79 -15.94
C LYS A 47 -5.00 4.77 -16.20
N LYS A 48 -4.57 5.02 -17.44
CA LYS A 48 -3.14 5.03 -17.77
C LYS A 48 -2.41 6.18 -17.10
N ALA A 49 -3.00 7.37 -17.10
CA ALA A 49 -2.43 8.56 -16.47
C ALA A 49 -2.37 8.39 -14.96
N VAL A 50 -3.51 8.06 -14.34
CA VAL A 50 -3.59 7.87 -12.87
C VAL A 50 -2.68 6.73 -12.39
N ALA A 51 -2.52 5.65 -13.15
CA ALA A 51 -1.59 4.58 -12.78
C ALA A 51 -0.12 5.03 -12.82
N ALA A 52 0.24 5.96 -13.71
CA ALA A 52 1.58 6.54 -13.75
C ALA A 52 1.80 7.47 -12.55
N ASP A 53 0.82 8.29 -12.21
CA ASP A 53 0.87 9.21 -11.06
C ASP A 53 0.97 8.42 -9.75
N LEU A 54 0.14 7.39 -9.56
CA LEU A 54 0.23 6.49 -8.41
C LEU A 54 1.60 5.82 -8.29
N LYS A 55 2.24 5.49 -9.42
CA LYS A 55 3.59 4.93 -9.44
C LYS A 55 4.66 5.93 -9.02
N ALA A 56 4.49 7.20 -9.34
CA ALA A 56 5.39 8.25 -8.86
C ALA A 56 5.37 8.37 -7.33
N ILE A 57 4.21 8.12 -6.69
CA ILE A 57 4.07 8.15 -5.23
C ILE A 57 4.86 7.01 -4.58
N TYR A 58 4.52 5.74 -4.87
CA TYR A 58 5.17 4.60 -4.20
C TYR A 58 6.58 4.28 -4.73
N GLY A 59 6.97 4.89 -5.85
CA GLY A 59 8.30 4.76 -6.44
C GLY A 59 9.26 5.88 -6.05
N ALA A 60 8.86 6.82 -5.20
CA ALA A 60 9.71 7.90 -4.74
C ALA A 60 10.85 7.41 -3.82
N ASP A 61 12.00 8.09 -3.89
CA ASP A 61 13.19 7.72 -3.12
C ASP A 61 13.09 8.08 -1.63
N THR A 62 12.28 9.08 -1.29
CA THR A 62 12.05 9.53 0.09
C THR A 62 10.57 9.74 0.37
N LEU A 63 10.22 9.78 1.65
CA LEU A 63 8.85 10.04 2.08
C LEU A 63 8.39 11.44 1.64
N GLU A 64 9.25 12.46 1.77
CA GLU A 64 8.93 13.83 1.38
C GLU A 64 8.65 13.94 -0.13
N MET A 65 9.38 13.20 -0.96
CA MET A 65 9.10 13.13 -2.39
C MET A 65 7.79 12.39 -2.69
N ALA A 66 7.48 11.33 -1.93
CA ALA A 66 6.20 10.62 -2.07
C ALA A 66 5.01 11.51 -1.70
N GLU A 67 5.14 12.30 -0.63
CA GLU A 67 4.15 13.29 -0.19
C GLU A 67 3.97 14.39 -1.23
N ALA A 68 5.05 14.94 -1.78
CA ALA A 68 4.99 15.94 -2.85
C ALA A 68 4.35 15.40 -4.15
N ASN A 69 4.52 14.12 -4.46
CA ASN A 69 3.87 13.48 -5.62
C ASN A 69 2.39 13.13 -5.37
N LEU A 70 1.93 13.18 -4.11
CA LEU A 70 0.54 12.91 -3.73
C LEU A 70 -0.33 14.18 -3.81
N GLU A 71 0.26 15.36 -3.60
CA GLU A 71 -0.39 16.69 -3.68
C GLU A 71 -0.63 17.16 -5.13
#